data_AF-A0A9C9MJN6-F1
#
_entry.id   AF-A0A9C9MJN6-F1
#
_cell.length_a   1.000
_cell.length_b   1.000
_cell.length_c   1.000
_cell.angle_alpha   90.00
_cell.angle_beta   90.00
_cell.angle_gamma   90.00
#
_symmetry.space_group_name_H-M   'P 1'
#
loop_
_entity.id
_entity.type
_entity.pdbx_description
1 polymer ?
#
loop_
_entity_poly.entity_id
_entity_poly.type
_entity_poly.pdbx_seq_one_letter_code
_entity_poly.pdbx_strand_id
1 'polypeptide(L)'
;STLGWPEDTEDVKYFYPTNTLVTGPDIIFFWVARMIISGLEFIGDVPFRNVYFNGIVRDEQGRKMSKSLGNGIDPVEMINDYSADAIRFTLIMLSSEGKDINIGKHSFEMGRNFSNKIWNAYRFLSMNLESTDTDYTRYAEYFTLEDRWILSKFNQTIKNITENIDKFRVNDALNAIYHFFWHDYCDWYLEMIKKRLYRPENENEKKTALAIASYLMKGCMELLHPFIPFITEEIWQNFKGDEEETIVRSPWLEANEKLIDHEADKSIDFIQEVIGSIRNLRAEMNVEPGKKINLVLDKQSDNWDLVKSNQEHFTALAKVENIIPLEDDFIKDNAGTLVVQKMEFFIPLADLIDIEKEKQRLVKEISRLEGLEKSLAAKLNNKSFIDKAPDNIVSKERDKLENVRENLFKVRTNYNKFM
;
A
#
# COMPACT_ATOMS: atom_id res chain seq x y z
N SER A 1 -38.76 -3.69 22.67
CA SER A 1 -37.56 -4.30 22.06
C SER A 1 -37.35 -3.66 20.67
N THR A 2 -36.27 -3.98 19.94
CA THR A 2 -35.98 -3.37 18.63
C THR A 2 -36.87 -3.88 17.49
N LEU A 3 -37.43 -5.10 17.61
CA LEU A 3 -38.27 -5.73 16.58
C LEU A 3 -39.78 -5.72 16.94
N GLY A 4 -40.16 -5.11 18.06
CA GLY A 4 -41.56 -5.05 18.50
C GLY A 4 -42.01 -6.19 19.44
N TRP A 5 -41.15 -7.17 19.77
CA TRP A 5 -41.38 -8.14 20.85
C TRP A 5 -41.77 -7.43 22.17
N PRO A 6 -42.76 -7.92 22.94
CA PRO A 6 -43.35 -9.27 22.91
C PRO A 6 -44.42 -9.54 21.86
N GLU A 7 -44.81 -8.55 21.06
CA GLU A 7 -45.78 -8.77 19.98
C GLU A 7 -45.18 -9.62 18.85
N ASP A 8 -46.02 -10.46 18.23
CA ASP A 8 -45.65 -11.33 17.10
C ASP A 8 -45.64 -10.53 15.78
N THR A 9 -44.69 -9.60 15.67
CA THR A 9 -44.54 -8.75 14.48
C THR A 9 -43.88 -9.50 13.32
N GLU A 10 -44.11 -9.03 12.10
CA GLU A 10 -43.42 -9.55 10.90
C GLU A 10 -41.89 -9.36 11.00
N ASP A 11 -41.43 -8.28 11.65
CA ASP A 11 -40.00 -8.04 11.87
C ASP A 11 -39.36 -9.08 12.79
N VAL A 12 -40.07 -9.54 13.84
CA VAL A 12 -39.59 -10.64 14.68
C VAL A 12 -39.47 -11.92 13.84
N LYS A 13 -40.48 -12.25 13.03
CA LYS A 13 -40.46 -13.46 12.20
C LYS A 13 -39.37 -13.45 11.14
N TYR A 14 -39.09 -12.29 10.56
CA TYR A 14 -38.16 -12.16 9.45
C TYR A 14 -36.70 -11.99 9.92
N PHE A 15 -36.46 -11.11 10.89
CA PHE A 15 -35.10 -10.74 11.30
C PHE A 15 -34.60 -11.48 12.53
N TYR A 16 -35.45 -12.21 13.25
CA TYR A 16 -35.01 -13.05 14.36
C TYR A 16 -34.76 -14.49 13.90
N PRO A 17 -33.57 -15.05 14.19
CA PRO A 17 -32.45 -14.41 14.86
C PRO A 17 -31.53 -13.67 13.91
N THR A 18 -30.87 -12.64 14.44
CA THR A 18 -29.98 -11.77 13.66
C THR A 18 -28.71 -12.48 13.23
N ASN A 19 -28.04 -11.99 12.19
CA ASN A 19 -26.84 -12.65 11.66
C ASN A 19 -25.62 -12.50 12.58
N THR A 20 -25.24 -11.26 12.94
CA THR A 20 -23.99 -10.98 13.65
C THR A 20 -24.16 -9.88 14.69
N LEU A 21 -23.75 -10.14 15.93
CA LEU A 21 -23.58 -9.13 16.97
C LEU A 21 -22.13 -8.64 16.98
N VAL A 22 -21.90 -7.35 16.79
CA VAL A 22 -20.57 -6.71 16.91
C VAL A 22 -20.46 -5.98 18.25
N THR A 23 -19.44 -6.29 19.05
CA THR A 23 -19.27 -5.65 20.37
C THR A 23 -17.85 -5.78 20.94
N GLY A 24 -17.57 -5.05 22.03
CA GLY A 24 -16.32 -5.17 22.79
C GLY A 24 -16.34 -6.32 23.80
N PRO A 25 -15.17 -6.92 24.12
CA PRO A 25 -15.08 -8.04 25.07
C PRO A 25 -15.43 -7.65 26.51
N ASP A 26 -15.43 -6.36 26.85
CA ASP A 26 -15.70 -5.88 28.22
C ASP A 26 -17.15 -6.05 28.68
N ILE A 27 -18.08 -6.35 27.76
CA ILE A 27 -19.50 -6.58 28.07
C ILE A 27 -20.01 -7.99 27.74
N ILE A 28 -19.12 -8.98 27.57
CA ILE A 28 -19.50 -10.38 27.30
C ILE A 28 -20.54 -10.90 28.30
N PHE A 29 -20.25 -10.82 29.60
CA PHE A 29 -21.14 -11.37 30.63
C PHE A 29 -22.33 -10.45 30.95
N PHE A 30 -22.15 -9.14 30.80
CA PHE A 30 -23.18 -8.16 31.16
C PHE A 30 -24.20 -7.93 30.04
N TRP A 31 -23.86 -8.28 28.80
CA TRP A 31 -24.71 -8.04 27.64
C TRP A 31 -24.90 -9.30 26.81
N VAL A 32 -23.85 -9.81 26.18
CA VAL A 32 -23.94 -10.93 25.21
C VAL A 32 -24.57 -12.17 25.84
N ALA A 33 -24.06 -12.61 27.00
CA ALA A 33 -24.59 -13.77 27.71
C ALA A 33 -26.05 -13.56 28.15
N ARG A 34 -26.41 -12.33 28.58
CA ARG A 34 -27.78 -12.01 28.99
C ARG A 34 -28.74 -12.04 27.81
N MET A 35 -28.33 -11.56 26.64
CA MET A 35 -29.14 -11.65 25.43
C MET A 35 -29.37 -13.11 25.02
N ILE A 36 -28.34 -13.96 25.10
CA ILE A 36 -28.46 -15.39 24.79
C ILE A 36 -29.46 -16.06 25.74
N ILE A 37 -29.33 -15.83 27.05
CA ILE A 37 -30.26 -16.38 28.05
C ILE A 37 -31.70 -15.93 27.76
N SER A 38 -31.91 -14.62 27.54
CA SER A 38 -33.26 -14.09 27.26
C SER A 38 -33.84 -14.61 25.95
N GLY A 39 -33.03 -14.78 24.90
CA GLY A 39 -33.48 -15.34 23.63
C GLY A 39 -33.93 -16.80 23.78
N LEU A 40 -33.11 -17.61 24.45
CA LEU A 40 -33.41 -19.01 24.70
C LEU A 40 -34.64 -19.20 25.61
N GLU A 41 -34.80 -18.35 26.63
CA GLU A 41 -35.94 -18.42 27.56
C GLU A 41 -37.25 -17.93 26.92
N PHE A 42 -37.24 -16.78 26.25
CA PHE A 42 -38.49 -16.13 25.82
C PHE A 42 -38.90 -16.45 24.39
N ILE A 43 -37.98 -16.87 23.53
CA ILE A 43 -38.24 -17.17 22.11
C ILE A 43 -37.88 -18.62 21.78
N GLY A 44 -36.93 -19.23 22.49
CA GLY A 44 -36.50 -20.61 22.27
C GLY A 44 -35.38 -20.78 21.25
N ASP A 45 -34.72 -19.69 20.82
CA ASP A 45 -33.56 -19.71 19.92
C ASP A 45 -32.53 -18.67 20.38
N VAL A 46 -31.30 -18.73 19.86
CA VAL A 46 -30.26 -17.73 20.14
C VAL A 46 -30.58 -16.42 19.41
N PRO A 47 -30.30 -15.24 19.99
CA PRO A 47 -30.63 -13.95 19.38
C PRO A 47 -29.78 -13.58 18.15
N PHE A 48 -28.62 -14.20 17.99
CA PHE A 48 -27.68 -13.97 16.90
C PHE A 48 -26.91 -15.25 16.55
N ARG A 49 -26.54 -15.42 15.28
CA ARG A 49 -25.78 -16.58 14.80
C ARG A 49 -24.27 -16.44 14.99
N ASN A 50 -23.74 -15.22 14.85
CA ASN A 50 -22.33 -14.89 15.04
C ASN A 50 -22.15 -13.82 16.11
N VAL A 51 -21.02 -13.84 16.81
CA VAL A 51 -20.56 -12.74 17.67
C VAL A 51 -19.15 -12.36 17.26
N TYR A 52 -18.98 -11.10 16.85
CA TYR A 52 -17.68 -10.53 16.50
C TYR A 52 -17.20 -9.59 17.61
N PHE A 53 -16.08 -9.94 18.24
CA PHE A 53 -15.48 -9.13 19.29
C PHE A 53 -14.38 -8.23 18.73
N ASN A 54 -14.62 -6.91 18.72
CA ASN A 54 -13.60 -5.95 18.34
C ASN A 54 -12.69 -5.58 19.53
N GLY A 55 -11.45 -5.21 19.24
CA GLY A 55 -10.53 -4.66 20.24
C GLY A 55 -11.02 -3.35 20.86
N ILE A 56 -10.51 -3.05 22.05
CA ILE A 56 -10.79 -1.79 22.75
C ILE A 56 -9.81 -0.71 22.29
N VAL A 57 -10.34 0.49 22.05
CA VAL A 57 -9.54 1.67 21.75
C VAL A 57 -8.86 2.18 23.01
N ARG A 58 -7.54 2.35 22.93
CA ARG A 58 -6.64 2.79 24.00
C ARG A 58 -5.85 4.01 23.56
N ASP A 59 -5.38 4.78 24.53
CA ASP A 59 -4.45 5.86 24.25
C ASP A 59 -3.08 5.33 23.77
N GLU A 60 -2.19 6.24 23.35
CA GLU A 60 -0.84 5.91 22.87
C GLU A 60 0.02 5.13 23.90
N GLN A 61 -0.35 5.17 25.18
CA GLN A 61 0.33 4.45 26.27
C GLN A 61 -0.33 3.11 26.59
N GLY A 62 -1.37 2.70 25.85
CA GLY A 62 -2.11 1.46 26.06
C GLY A 62 -3.12 1.52 27.22
N ARG A 63 -3.44 2.71 27.75
CA ARG A 63 -4.43 2.86 28.82
C ARG A 63 -5.82 2.95 28.19
N LYS A 64 -6.82 2.32 28.84
CA LYS A 64 -8.22 2.46 28.43
C LYS A 64 -8.58 3.94 28.45
N MET A 65 -9.21 4.42 27.38
CA MET A 65 -9.67 5.81 27.33
C MET A 65 -10.78 6.03 28.37
N SER A 66 -10.67 7.09 29.16
CA SER A 66 -11.68 7.48 30.13
C SER A 66 -11.73 8.99 30.33
N LYS A 67 -12.91 9.49 30.73
CA LYS A 67 -13.09 10.89 31.09
C LYS A 67 -12.24 11.30 32.29
N SER A 68 -12.01 10.39 33.24
CA SER A 68 -11.24 10.68 34.46
C SER A 68 -9.74 10.84 34.20
N LEU A 69 -9.20 10.14 33.18
CA LEU A 69 -7.80 10.26 32.78
C LEU A 69 -7.57 11.40 31.78
N GLY A 70 -8.62 12.01 31.24
CA GLY A 70 -8.52 13.06 30.22
C GLY A 70 -7.82 12.60 28.94
N ASN A 71 -7.73 11.29 28.70
CA ASN A 71 -7.03 10.67 27.58
C ASN A 71 -7.97 10.21 26.46
N GLY A 72 -9.23 10.64 26.50
CA GLY A 72 -10.20 10.36 25.43
C GLY A 72 -9.94 11.21 24.20
N ILE A 73 -10.12 10.62 23.02
CA ILE A 73 -10.13 11.32 21.74
C ILE A 73 -11.59 11.51 21.34
N ASP A 74 -12.00 12.75 21.10
CA ASP A 74 -13.35 13.03 20.59
C ASP A 74 -13.41 12.70 19.09
N PRO A 75 -14.26 11.74 18.66
CA PRO A 75 -14.38 11.41 17.25
C PRO A 75 -14.83 12.59 16.40
N VAL A 76 -15.65 13.52 16.92
CA VAL A 76 -16.12 14.69 16.17
C VAL A 76 -14.98 15.68 15.92
N GLU A 77 -14.10 15.87 16.91
CA GLU A 77 -12.88 16.66 16.74
C GLU A 77 -12.01 16.06 15.61
N MET A 78 -11.81 14.74 15.64
CA MET A 78 -11.03 14.06 14.60
C MET A 78 -11.70 14.11 13.22
N ILE A 79 -13.04 14.14 13.13
CA ILE A 79 -13.75 14.29 11.85
C ILE A 79 -13.45 15.67 11.27
N ASN A 80 -13.45 16.71 12.10
CA ASN A 80 -13.15 18.06 11.67
C ASN A 80 -11.67 18.22 11.24
N ASP A 81 -10.76 17.58 11.96
CA ASP A 81 -9.31 17.67 11.68
C ASP A 81 -8.88 16.81 10.46
N TYR A 82 -9.52 15.66 10.24
CA TYR A 82 -9.06 14.67 9.24
C TYR A 82 -10.11 14.19 8.22
N SER A 83 -11.41 14.18 8.56
CA SER A 83 -12.56 13.54 7.90
C SER A 83 -13.05 12.22 8.52
N ALA A 84 -14.34 11.92 8.29
CA ALA A 84 -14.96 10.67 8.71
C ALA A 84 -14.33 9.45 8.03
N ASP A 85 -13.97 9.54 6.76
CA ASP A 85 -13.30 8.45 6.03
C ASP A 85 -11.92 8.16 6.62
N ALA A 86 -11.15 9.20 6.95
CA ALA A 86 -9.84 9.04 7.57
C ALA A 86 -9.92 8.29 8.90
N ILE A 87 -10.94 8.58 9.73
CA ILE A 87 -11.18 7.86 10.98
C ILE A 87 -11.58 6.42 10.72
N ARG A 88 -12.58 6.18 9.86
CA ARG A 88 -13.06 4.82 9.57
C ARG A 88 -11.93 3.94 9.05
N PHE A 89 -11.17 4.45 8.06
CA PHE A 89 -9.99 3.80 7.53
C PHE A 89 -9.01 3.45 8.65
N THR A 90 -8.60 4.44 9.44
CA THR A 90 -7.56 4.25 10.47
C THR A 90 -8.00 3.24 11.53
N LEU A 91 -9.24 3.32 12.02
CA LEU A 91 -9.74 2.39 13.03
C LEU A 91 -9.79 0.97 12.49
N ILE A 92 -10.33 0.77 11.28
CA ILE A 92 -10.41 -0.56 10.67
C ILE A 92 -9.00 -1.09 10.39
N MET A 93 -8.12 -0.26 9.86
CA MET A 93 -6.73 -0.59 9.50
C MET A 93 -5.85 -0.96 10.70
N LEU A 94 -6.17 -0.45 11.89
CA LEU A 94 -5.46 -0.81 13.13
C LEU A 94 -6.14 -1.95 13.90
N SER A 95 -7.41 -2.24 13.61
CA SER A 95 -8.22 -3.25 14.29
C SER A 95 -7.95 -4.67 13.79
N SER A 96 -6.69 -5.11 13.86
CA SER A 96 -6.34 -6.52 13.67
C SER A 96 -7.07 -7.42 14.67
N GLU A 97 -7.47 -8.62 14.23
CA GLU A 97 -8.31 -9.52 15.01
C GLU A 97 -7.72 -9.83 16.39
N GLY A 98 -8.54 -9.69 17.44
CA GLY A 98 -8.18 -10.03 18.82
C GLY A 98 -7.19 -9.07 19.52
N LYS A 99 -6.86 -7.93 18.93
CA LYS A 99 -5.97 -6.93 19.55
C LYS A 99 -6.67 -5.61 19.82
N ASP A 100 -6.36 -5.06 20.99
CA ASP A 100 -6.68 -3.67 21.30
C ASP A 100 -5.87 -2.72 20.40
N ILE A 101 -6.41 -1.55 20.13
CA ILE A 101 -5.75 -0.55 19.29
C ILE A 101 -5.27 0.61 20.14
N ASN A 102 -3.98 0.95 20.01
CA ASN A 102 -3.42 2.15 20.63
C ASN A 102 -3.44 3.27 19.59
N ILE A 103 -4.15 4.36 19.88
CA ILE A 103 -4.27 5.48 18.94
C ILE A 103 -3.98 6.81 19.63
N GLY A 104 -3.41 7.72 18.84
CA GLY A 104 -3.28 9.12 19.15
C GLY A 104 -3.88 9.98 18.05
N LYS A 105 -3.91 11.30 18.23
CA LYS A 105 -4.42 12.23 17.20
C LYS A 105 -3.66 12.09 15.87
N HIS A 106 -2.37 11.80 15.91
CA HIS A 106 -1.53 11.65 14.72
C HIS A 106 -1.78 10.34 13.97
N SER A 107 -2.41 9.33 14.59
CA SER A 107 -2.69 8.04 13.93
C SER A 107 -3.61 8.20 12.73
N PHE A 108 -4.50 9.20 12.74
CA PHE A 108 -5.45 9.48 11.65
C PHE A 108 -4.82 10.11 10.41
N GLU A 109 -3.54 10.52 10.47
CA GLU A 109 -2.81 11.00 9.30
C GLU A 109 -2.75 9.94 8.19
N MET A 110 -2.68 8.66 8.54
CA MET A 110 -2.66 7.57 7.58
C MET A 110 -3.93 7.54 6.73
N GLY A 111 -5.10 7.60 7.37
CA GLY A 111 -6.39 7.65 6.68
C GLY A 111 -6.51 8.89 5.78
N ARG A 112 -6.12 10.07 6.29
CA ARG A 112 -6.11 11.30 5.49
C ARG A 112 -5.18 11.17 4.26
N ASN A 113 -3.98 10.64 4.45
CA ASN A 113 -3.01 10.49 3.37
C ASN A 113 -3.52 9.52 2.30
N PHE A 114 -4.23 8.46 2.69
CA PHE A 114 -4.86 7.55 1.73
C PHE A 114 -6.02 8.20 0.98
N SER A 115 -6.92 8.91 1.66
CA SER A 115 -7.97 9.68 0.99
C SER A 115 -7.38 10.69 -0.01
N ASN A 116 -6.27 11.36 0.35
CA ASN A 116 -5.56 12.25 -0.57
C ASN A 116 -4.96 11.51 -1.78
N LYS A 117 -4.40 10.31 -1.59
CA LYS A 117 -3.89 9.47 -2.68
C LYS A 117 -5.01 9.09 -3.65
N ILE A 118 -6.17 8.69 -3.13
CA ILE A 118 -7.37 8.39 -3.92
C ILE A 118 -7.81 9.61 -4.75
N TRP A 119 -7.91 10.78 -4.10
CA TRP A 119 -8.30 12.01 -4.79
C TRP A 119 -7.29 12.41 -5.88
N ASN A 120 -5.99 12.26 -5.61
CA ASN A 120 -4.95 12.57 -6.59
C ASN A 120 -5.00 11.64 -7.81
N ALA A 121 -5.26 10.35 -7.61
CA ALA A 121 -5.45 9.40 -8.70
C ALA A 121 -6.69 9.76 -9.54
N TYR A 122 -7.81 10.09 -8.88
CA TYR A 122 -9.01 10.59 -9.55
C TYR A 122 -8.74 11.87 -10.37
N ARG A 123 -8.04 12.85 -9.77
CA ARG A 123 -7.68 14.10 -10.44
C ARG A 123 -6.79 13.86 -11.65
N PHE A 124 -5.83 12.96 -11.54
CA PHE A 124 -4.99 12.56 -12.67
C PHE A 124 -5.83 11.99 -13.82
N LEU A 125 -6.77 11.08 -13.53
CA LEU A 125 -7.64 10.52 -14.57
C LEU A 125 -8.57 11.57 -15.18
N SER A 126 -9.31 12.31 -14.34
CA SER A 126 -10.29 13.31 -14.82
C SER A 126 -9.67 14.39 -15.69
N MET A 127 -8.39 14.71 -15.51
CA MET A 127 -7.67 15.64 -16.39
C MET A 127 -7.38 15.08 -17.79
N ASN A 128 -7.43 13.76 -17.98
CA ASN A 128 -7.15 13.08 -19.24
C ASN A 128 -8.40 12.50 -19.92
N LEU A 129 -9.53 12.39 -19.20
CA LEU A 129 -10.76 11.81 -19.73
C LEU A 129 -11.47 12.76 -20.69
N GLU A 130 -11.70 12.27 -21.91
CA GLU A 130 -12.63 12.90 -22.88
C GLU A 130 -14.06 12.36 -22.70
N SER A 131 -14.18 11.17 -22.12
CA SER A 131 -15.42 10.50 -21.72
C SER A 131 -15.14 9.61 -20.51
N THR A 132 -16.17 9.24 -19.76
CA THR A 132 -16.10 8.35 -18.59
C THR A 132 -16.36 6.88 -18.99
N ASP A 133 -16.04 6.52 -20.23
CA ASP A 133 -16.22 5.15 -20.72
C ASP A 133 -15.36 4.17 -19.88
N THR A 134 -16.04 3.23 -19.25
CA THR A 134 -15.44 2.16 -18.43
C THR A 134 -15.47 0.81 -19.14
N ASP A 135 -16.00 0.73 -20.36
CA ASP A 135 -16.04 -0.51 -21.15
C ASP A 135 -14.70 -0.77 -21.85
N TYR A 136 -13.75 -1.26 -21.06
CA TYR A 136 -12.42 -1.63 -21.54
C TYR A 136 -12.42 -2.85 -22.49
N THR A 137 -13.49 -3.63 -22.52
CA THR A 137 -13.55 -4.88 -23.31
C THR A 137 -13.49 -4.62 -24.82
N ARG A 138 -13.96 -3.45 -25.26
CA ARG A 138 -13.88 -2.97 -26.65
C ARG A 138 -12.45 -2.87 -27.19
N TYR A 139 -11.48 -2.76 -26.28
CA TYR A 139 -10.09 -2.54 -26.60
C TYR A 139 -9.21 -3.76 -26.28
N ALA A 140 -9.80 -4.94 -26.07
CA ALA A 140 -9.09 -6.16 -25.67
C ALA A 140 -7.92 -6.55 -26.60
N GLU A 141 -8.01 -6.24 -27.90
CA GLU A 141 -6.95 -6.50 -28.87
C GLU A 141 -5.71 -5.60 -28.72
N TYR A 142 -5.83 -4.47 -28.00
CA TYR A 142 -4.76 -3.49 -27.78
C TYR A 142 -4.11 -3.59 -26.40
N PHE A 143 -4.49 -4.59 -25.58
CA PHE A 143 -3.94 -4.73 -24.24
C PHE A 143 -2.43 -4.98 -24.28
N THR A 144 -1.70 -4.17 -23.52
CA THR A 144 -0.26 -4.35 -23.31
C THR A 144 0.00 -5.25 -22.10
N LEU A 145 1.27 -5.51 -21.80
CA LEU A 145 1.66 -6.36 -20.68
C LEU A 145 1.15 -5.79 -19.35
N GLU A 146 1.30 -4.47 -19.12
CA GLU A 146 0.85 -3.82 -17.89
C GLU A 146 -0.68 -3.80 -17.73
N ASP A 147 -1.43 -3.79 -18.84
CA ASP A 147 -2.89 -3.85 -18.83
C ASP A 147 -3.39 -5.22 -18.33
N ARG A 148 -2.83 -6.30 -18.89
CA ARG A 148 -3.16 -7.67 -18.45
C ARG A 148 -2.77 -7.89 -17.00
N TRP A 149 -1.61 -7.40 -16.60
CA TRP A 149 -1.13 -7.47 -15.23
C TRP A 149 -2.07 -6.77 -14.24
N ILE A 150 -2.45 -5.52 -14.49
CA ILE A 150 -3.27 -4.79 -13.51
C ILE A 150 -4.68 -5.39 -13.41
N LEU A 151 -5.24 -5.87 -14.52
CA LEU A 151 -6.51 -6.59 -14.53
C LEU A 151 -6.40 -7.92 -13.75
N SER A 152 -5.30 -8.65 -13.91
CA SER A 152 -5.00 -9.85 -13.14
C SER A 152 -4.95 -9.57 -11.64
N LYS A 153 -4.14 -8.58 -11.21
CA LYS A 153 -4.02 -8.18 -9.80
C LYS A 153 -5.35 -7.67 -9.23
N PHE A 154 -6.15 -6.96 -10.02
CA PHE A 154 -7.46 -6.47 -9.58
C PHE A 154 -8.43 -7.62 -9.30
N ASN A 155 -8.52 -8.61 -10.19
CA ASN A 155 -9.39 -9.77 -10.01
C ASN A 155 -8.93 -10.66 -8.84
N GLN A 156 -7.63 -10.84 -8.65
CA GLN A 156 -7.08 -11.49 -7.45
C GLN A 156 -7.44 -10.71 -6.17
N THR A 157 -7.37 -9.39 -6.21
CA THR A 157 -7.75 -8.49 -5.11
C THR A 157 -9.22 -8.62 -4.76
N ILE A 158 -10.13 -8.66 -5.73
CA ILE A 158 -11.57 -8.87 -5.51
C ILE A 158 -11.82 -10.18 -4.73
N LYS A 159 -11.19 -11.29 -5.14
CA LYS A 159 -11.32 -12.58 -4.44
C LYS A 159 -10.81 -12.47 -3.00
N ASN A 160 -9.63 -11.89 -2.81
CA ASN A 160 -9.01 -11.75 -1.50
C ASN A 160 -9.86 -10.89 -0.54
N ILE A 161 -10.41 -9.77 -1.01
CA ILE A 161 -11.28 -8.91 -0.19
C ILE A 161 -12.56 -9.65 0.19
N THR A 162 -13.21 -10.29 -0.78
CA THR A 162 -14.46 -11.04 -0.57
C THR A 162 -14.26 -12.14 0.46
N GLU A 163 -13.22 -12.96 0.29
CA GLU A 163 -12.89 -14.02 1.25
C GLU A 163 -12.59 -13.50 2.66
N ASN A 164 -11.93 -12.35 2.79
CA ASN A 164 -11.63 -11.77 4.09
C ASN A 164 -12.88 -11.19 4.76
N ILE A 165 -13.77 -10.54 4.01
CA ILE A 165 -15.05 -10.06 4.53
C ILE A 165 -15.91 -11.23 5.02
N ASP A 166 -16.01 -12.31 4.24
CA ASP A 166 -16.75 -13.52 4.61
C ASP A 166 -16.22 -14.18 5.89
N LYS A 167 -14.91 -14.06 6.14
CA LYS A 167 -14.23 -14.57 7.34
C LYS A 167 -14.19 -13.56 8.49
N PHE A 168 -14.89 -12.44 8.41
CA PHE A 168 -14.86 -11.32 9.37
C PHE A 168 -13.46 -10.68 9.57
N ARG A 169 -12.54 -10.87 8.63
CA ARG A 169 -11.20 -10.26 8.59
C ARG A 169 -11.25 -8.91 7.88
N VAL A 170 -12.04 -8.00 8.42
CA VAL A 170 -12.33 -6.68 7.83
C VAL A 170 -11.05 -5.84 7.67
N ASN A 171 -10.09 -5.99 8.59
CA ASN A 171 -8.77 -5.35 8.50
C ASN A 171 -7.97 -5.85 7.29
N ASP A 172 -7.90 -7.17 7.09
CA ASP A 172 -7.16 -7.78 5.98
C ASP A 172 -7.79 -7.43 4.62
N ALA A 173 -9.14 -7.35 4.58
CA ALA A 173 -9.86 -6.88 3.41
C ALA A 173 -9.50 -5.43 3.05
N LEU A 174 -9.48 -4.52 4.02
CA LEU A 174 -9.05 -3.13 3.80
C LEU A 174 -7.57 -3.04 3.40
N ASN A 175 -6.70 -3.83 4.02
CA ASN A 175 -5.29 -3.92 3.66
C ASN A 175 -5.09 -4.36 2.20
N ALA A 176 -5.86 -5.36 1.74
CA ALA A 176 -5.76 -5.86 0.37
C ALA A 176 -6.09 -4.77 -0.66
N ILE A 177 -7.22 -4.05 -0.50
CA ILE A 177 -7.58 -2.96 -1.42
C ILE A 177 -6.65 -1.74 -1.29
N TYR A 178 -6.16 -1.44 -0.08
CA TYR A 178 -5.16 -0.40 0.14
C TYR A 178 -3.88 -0.70 -0.65
N HIS A 179 -3.37 -1.93 -0.54
CA HIS A 179 -2.17 -2.37 -1.25
C HIS A 179 -2.36 -2.30 -2.76
N PHE A 180 -3.46 -2.84 -3.28
CA PHE A 180 -3.76 -2.78 -4.70
C PHE A 180 -3.85 -1.33 -5.19
N PHE A 181 -4.66 -0.49 -4.53
CA PHE A 181 -4.88 0.87 -4.98
C PHE A 181 -3.59 1.71 -4.94
N TRP A 182 -2.85 1.62 -3.83
CA TRP A 182 -1.67 2.45 -3.65
C TRP A 182 -0.49 1.92 -4.47
N HIS A 183 -0.14 0.66 -4.29
CA HIS A 183 1.12 0.13 -4.79
C HIS A 183 0.98 -0.40 -6.21
N ASP A 184 -0.05 -1.19 -6.53
CA ASP A 184 -0.18 -1.73 -7.88
C ASP A 184 -0.73 -0.68 -8.85
N TYR A 185 -1.84 -0.05 -8.48
CA TYR A 185 -2.55 0.88 -9.36
C TYR A 185 -1.83 2.23 -9.46
N CYS A 186 -1.61 2.93 -8.34
CA CYS A 186 -1.06 4.28 -8.40
C CYS A 186 0.45 4.35 -8.62
N ASP A 187 1.24 3.57 -7.88
CA ASP A 187 2.72 3.68 -7.94
C ASP A 187 3.31 3.05 -9.21
N TRP A 188 2.60 2.10 -9.83
CA TRP A 188 3.05 1.37 -11.01
C TRP A 188 2.15 1.58 -12.23
N TYR A 189 0.91 1.09 -12.22
CA TYR A 189 0.08 1.08 -13.44
C TYR A 189 -0.14 2.49 -14.00
N LEU A 190 -0.58 3.45 -13.17
CA LEU A 190 -0.78 4.83 -13.60
C LEU A 190 0.51 5.48 -14.11
N GLU A 191 1.68 5.10 -13.59
CA GLU A 191 2.96 5.61 -14.08
C GLU A 191 3.37 4.97 -15.41
N MET A 192 3.14 3.66 -15.58
CA MET A 192 3.40 2.91 -16.82
C MET A 192 2.59 3.42 -18.00
N ILE A 193 1.31 3.79 -17.77
CA ILE A 193 0.44 4.24 -18.86
C ILE A 193 0.67 5.70 -19.29
N LYS A 194 1.42 6.51 -18.53
CA LYS A 194 1.60 7.95 -18.83
C LYS A 194 2.10 8.23 -20.26
N LYS A 195 2.99 7.38 -20.80
CA LYS A 195 3.45 7.54 -22.19
C LYS A 195 2.26 7.41 -23.16
N ARG A 196 1.45 6.35 -23.02
CA ARG A 196 0.25 6.12 -23.84
C ARG A 196 -0.78 7.25 -23.70
N LEU A 197 -0.82 7.93 -22.55
CA LEU A 197 -1.71 9.08 -22.35
C LEU A 197 -1.23 10.37 -23.04
N TYR A 198 0.06 10.68 -22.93
CA TYR A 198 0.60 11.98 -23.40
C TYR A 198 1.22 11.94 -24.80
N ARG A 199 1.70 10.77 -25.23
CA ARG A 199 2.38 10.55 -26.51
C ARG A 199 1.97 9.18 -27.08
N PRO A 200 0.67 8.95 -27.33
CA PRO A 200 0.21 7.72 -27.94
C PRO A 200 0.78 7.56 -29.35
N GLU A 201 1.10 6.32 -29.73
CA GLU A 201 1.50 6.02 -31.12
C GLU A 201 0.28 5.93 -32.05
N ASN A 202 -0.89 5.59 -31.47
CA ASN A 202 -2.18 5.58 -32.14
C ASN A 202 -3.32 5.92 -31.16
N GLU A 203 -4.50 6.30 -31.67
CA GLU A 203 -5.62 6.68 -30.80
C GLU A 203 -6.09 5.57 -29.85
N ASN A 204 -5.95 4.31 -30.25
CA ASN A 204 -6.45 3.18 -29.46
C ASN A 204 -5.60 2.95 -28.21
N GLU A 205 -4.31 3.24 -28.21
CA GLU A 205 -3.48 3.13 -26.99
C GLU A 205 -3.99 4.01 -25.85
N LYS A 206 -4.26 5.29 -26.15
CA LYS A 206 -4.79 6.23 -25.15
C LYS A 206 -6.17 5.79 -24.66
N LYS A 207 -7.06 5.40 -25.58
CA LYS A 207 -8.42 4.96 -25.25
C LYS A 207 -8.41 3.69 -24.40
N THR A 208 -7.57 2.71 -24.75
CA THR A 208 -7.38 1.46 -24.00
C THR A 208 -6.92 1.74 -22.57
N ALA A 209 -5.84 2.52 -22.42
CA ALA A 209 -5.28 2.85 -21.12
C ALA A 209 -6.27 3.60 -20.22
N LEU A 210 -7.00 4.58 -20.77
CA LEU A 210 -8.02 5.33 -20.02
C LEU A 210 -9.24 4.48 -19.67
N ALA A 211 -9.71 3.60 -20.56
CA ALA A 211 -10.85 2.73 -20.29
C ALA A 211 -10.52 1.74 -19.15
N ILE A 212 -9.34 1.10 -19.19
CA ILE A 212 -8.90 0.20 -18.11
C ILE A 212 -8.69 0.97 -16.81
N ALA A 213 -8.00 2.12 -16.84
CA ALA A 213 -7.78 2.90 -15.63
C ALA A 213 -9.11 3.39 -15.01
N SER A 214 -10.07 3.80 -15.83
CA SER A 214 -11.39 4.23 -15.36
C SER A 214 -12.20 3.07 -14.79
N TYR A 215 -12.17 1.91 -15.45
CA TYR A 215 -12.78 0.68 -14.94
C TYR A 215 -12.22 0.30 -13.57
N LEU A 216 -10.90 0.28 -13.42
CA LEU A 216 -10.23 -0.02 -12.16
C LEU A 216 -10.55 1.02 -11.08
N MET A 217 -10.59 2.30 -11.45
CA MET A 217 -10.93 3.38 -10.53
C MET A 217 -12.35 3.21 -9.99
N LYS A 218 -13.33 2.99 -10.87
CA LYS A 218 -14.73 2.73 -10.50
C LYS A 218 -14.82 1.53 -9.57
N GLY A 219 -14.19 0.42 -9.95
CA GLY A 219 -14.22 -0.81 -9.16
C GLY A 219 -13.51 -0.70 -7.81
N CYS A 220 -12.43 0.08 -7.72
CA CYS A 220 -11.80 0.39 -6.44
C CYS A 220 -12.73 1.17 -5.51
N MET A 221 -13.55 2.10 -6.04
CA MET A 221 -14.50 2.84 -5.21
C MET A 221 -15.56 1.90 -4.64
N GLU A 222 -16.04 0.94 -5.44
CA GLU A 222 -17.01 -0.07 -5.01
C GLU A 222 -16.44 -0.93 -3.87
N LEU A 223 -15.20 -1.42 -4.01
CA LEU A 223 -14.53 -2.21 -2.99
C LEU A 223 -14.17 -1.41 -1.73
N LEU A 224 -13.85 -0.12 -1.88
CA LEU A 224 -13.50 0.76 -0.76
C LEU A 224 -14.71 1.28 0.01
N HIS A 225 -15.90 1.30 -0.61
CA HIS A 225 -17.09 1.95 -0.07
C HIS A 225 -17.51 1.49 1.33
N PRO A 226 -17.48 0.17 1.66
CA PRO A 226 -17.80 -0.28 3.02
C PRO A 226 -16.90 0.36 4.09
N PHE A 227 -15.67 0.73 3.72
CA PHE A 227 -14.66 1.27 4.62
C PHE A 227 -14.70 2.80 4.67
N ILE A 228 -14.72 3.46 3.51
CA ILE A 228 -14.58 4.92 3.34
C ILE A 228 -15.68 5.50 2.43
N PRO A 229 -16.92 5.58 2.91
CA PRO A 229 -18.08 5.78 2.05
C PRO A 229 -18.21 7.16 1.40
N PHE A 230 -17.64 8.22 1.98
CA PHE A 230 -17.93 9.58 1.50
C PHE A 230 -17.13 9.93 0.24
N ILE A 231 -15.80 9.75 0.27
CA ILE A 231 -14.93 10.02 -0.89
C ILE A 231 -15.19 9.04 -2.03
N THR A 232 -15.55 7.79 -1.71
CA THR A 232 -15.85 6.76 -2.72
C THR A 232 -17.13 7.08 -3.47
N GLU A 233 -18.19 7.50 -2.77
CA GLU A 233 -19.42 7.98 -3.41
C GLU A 233 -19.13 9.19 -4.30
N GLU A 234 -18.47 10.23 -3.78
CA GLU A 234 -18.16 11.46 -4.53
C GLU A 234 -17.42 11.17 -5.85
N ILE A 235 -16.42 10.29 -5.81
CA ILE A 235 -15.66 9.92 -7.00
C ILE A 235 -16.49 9.03 -7.93
N TRP A 236 -17.18 8.02 -7.40
CA TRP A 236 -17.98 7.09 -8.19
C TRP A 236 -19.07 7.80 -8.99
N GLN A 237 -19.64 8.90 -8.46
CA GLN A 237 -20.62 9.71 -9.18
C GLN A 237 -20.13 10.24 -10.54
N ASN A 238 -18.80 10.33 -10.73
CA ASN A 238 -18.20 10.75 -12.00
C ASN A 238 -17.96 9.59 -12.98
N PHE A 239 -17.99 8.34 -12.51
CA PHE A 239 -17.77 7.14 -13.34
C PHE A 239 -19.02 6.27 -13.50
N LYS A 240 -20.11 6.64 -12.82
CA LYS A 240 -21.36 5.88 -12.85
C LYS A 240 -21.97 5.85 -14.24
N GLY A 241 -22.65 4.76 -14.55
CA GLY A 241 -23.53 4.66 -15.71
C GLY A 241 -24.78 5.53 -15.55
N ASP A 242 -25.47 5.81 -16.65
CA ASP A 242 -26.65 6.69 -16.65
C ASP A 242 -27.78 6.17 -15.74
N GLU A 243 -27.93 4.85 -15.64
CA GLU A 243 -28.96 4.20 -14.81
C GLU A 243 -28.55 4.00 -13.34
N GLU A 244 -27.29 4.24 -13.00
CA GLU A 244 -26.79 4.04 -11.64
C GLU A 244 -27.01 5.33 -10.82
N GLU A 245 -27.58 5.22 -9.61
CA GLU A 245 -27.89 6.38 -8.75
C GLU A 245 -26.82 6.66 -7.69
N THR A 246 -26.43 5.62 -6.95
CA THR A 246 -25.51 5.70 -5.80
C THR A 246 -24.73 4.39 -5.68
N ILE A 247 -23.47 4.47 -5.25
CA ILE A 247 -22.62 3.29 -5.10
C ILE A 247 -23.16 2.34 -4.03
N VAL A 248 -23.94 2.84 -3.06
CA VAL A 248 -24.56 2.04 -2.00
C VAL A 248 -25.47 0.94 -2.57
N ARG A 249 -26.06 1.18 -3.75
CA ARG A 249 -26.93 0.23 -4.45
C ARG A 249 -26.21 -0.60 -5.51
N SER A 250 -24.90 -0.35 -5.71
CA SER A 250 -24.11 -1.14 -6.66
C SER A 250 -23.99 -2.59 -6.17
N PRO A 251 -24.00 -3.57 -7.10
CA PRO A 251 -23.73 -4.95 -6.74
C PRO A 251 -22.28 -5.10 -6.27
N TRP A 252 -22.03 -6.06 -5.38
CA TRP A 252 -20.67 -6.43 -5.04
C TRP A 252 -19.94 -6.97 -6.28
N LEU A 253 -18.69 -6.59 -6.46
CA LEU A 253 -17.89 -7.03 -7.60
C LEU A 253 -17.57 -8.52 -7.53
N GLU A 254 -17.72 -9.18 -8.67
CA GLU A 254 -17.31 -10.57 -8.86
C GLU A 254 -16.02 -10.64 -9.69
N ALA A 255 -15.07 -11.46 -9.23
CA ALA A 255 -13.82 -11.65 -9.95
C ALA A 255 -14.05 -12.46 -11.23
N ASN A 256 -13.46 -11.98 -12.33
CA ASN A 256 -13.42 -12.69 -13.59
C ASN A 256 -12.11 -13.50 -13.69
N GLU A 257 -12.20 -14.81 -13.44
CA GLU A 257 -11.06 -15.74 -13.50
C GLU A 257 -10.32 -15.71 -14.85
N LYS A 258 -10.99 -15.34 -15.95
CA LYS A 258 -10.36 -15.29 -17.29
C LYS A 258 -9.37 -14.14 -17.45
N LEU A 259 -9.41 -13.15 -16.56
CA LEU A 259 -8.50 -12.01 -16.56
C LEU A 259 -7.30 -12.21 -15.64
N ILE A 260 -7.26 -13.32 -14.88
CA ILE A 260 -6.10 -13.67 -14.06
C ILE A 260 -5.03 -14.23 -14.99
N ASP A 261 -3.92 -13.50 -15.12
CA ASP A 261 -2.79 -13.80 -15.99
C ASP A 261 -1.51 -13.85 -15.15
N HIS A 262 -1.19 -15.06 -14.67
CA HIS A 262 -0.02 -15.30 -13.83
C HIS A 262 1.31 -15.10 -14.57
N GLU A 263 1.34 -15.15 -15.90
CA GLU A 263 2.55 -14.87 -16.67
C GLU A 263 2.78 -13.36 -16.80
N ALA A 264 1.72 -12.57 -16.98
CA ALA A 264 1.79 -11.12 -16.88
C ALA A 264 2.23 -10.68 -15.47
N ASP A 265 1.70 -11.33 -14.41
CA ASP A 265 2.13 -11.11 -13.02
C ASP A 265 3.63 -11.29 -12.85
N LYS A 266 4.17 -12.47 -13.19
CA LYS A 266 5.61 -12.75 -13.06
C LYS A 266 6.46 -11.76 -13.86
N SER A 267 6.01 -11.40 -15.06
CA SER A 267 6.75 -10.51 -15.95
C SER A 267 6.84 -9.09 -15.39
N ILE A 268 5.73 -8.53 -14.91
CA ILE A 268 5.73 -7.20 -14.30
C ILE A 268 6.42 -7.24 -12.93
N ASP A 269 6.19 -8.25 -12.09
CA ASP A 269 6.86 -8.38 -10.79
C ASP A 269 8.41 -8.38 -10.98
N PHE A 270 8.93 -9.07 -12.00
CA PHE A 270 10.35 -9.01 -12.37
C PHE A 270 10.79 -7.62 -12.83
N ILE A 271 10.03 -6.96 -13.73
CA ILE A 271 10.33 -5.59 -14.18
C ILE A 271 10.37 -4.61 -12.99
N GLN A 272 9.43 -4.74 -12.05
CA GLN A 272 9.37 -3.93 -10.84
C GLN A 272 10.58 -4.16 -9.94
N GLU A 273 10.99 -5.42 -9.74
CA GLU A 273 12.17 -5.80 -8.96
C GLU A 273 13.45 -5.20 -9.56
N VAL A 274 13.63 -5.28 -10.88
CA VAL A 274 14.79 -4.68 -11.58
C VAL A 274 14.76 -3.15 -11.47
N ILE A 275 13.62 -2.49 -11.73
CA ILE A 275 13.50 -1.03 -11.61
C ILE A 275 13.76 -0.56 -10.18
N GLY A 276 13.22 -1.27 -9.18
CA GLY A 276 13.46 -1.00 -7.76
C GLY A 276 14.94 -1.13 -7.42
N SER A 277 15.59 -2.18 -7.90
CA SER A 277 17.03 -2.42 -7.71
C SER A 277 17.88 -1.31 -8.35
N ILE A 278 17.52 -0.87 -9.56
CA ILE A 278 18.18 0.25 -10.23
C ILE A 278 18.01 1.55 -9.42
N ARG A 279 16.79 1.86 -8.95
CA ARG A 279 16.52 3.06 -8.14
C ARG A 279 17.32 3.06 -6.84
N ASN A 280 17.37 1.91 -6.15
CA ASN A 280 18.15 1.74 -4.92
C ASN A 280 19.64 1.95 -5.18
N LEU A 281 20.20 1.28 -6.20
CA LEU A 281 21.61 1.42 -6.56
C LEU A 281 21.95 2.87 -6.94
N ARG A 282 21.08 3.56 -7.69
CA ARG A 282 21.26 4.99 -8.01
C ARG A 282 21.30 5.86 -6.76
N ALA A 283 20.42 5.61 -5.80
CA ALA A 283 20.40 6.33 -4.54
C ALA A 283 21.66 6.06 -3.70
N GLU A 284 22.11 4.81 -3.62
CA GLU A 284 23.35 4.43 -2.94
C GLU A 284 24.58 5.10 -3.57
N MET A 285 24.63 5.14 -4.89
CA MET A 285 25.72 5.76 -5.65
C MET A 285 25.53 7.28 -5.82
N ASN A 286 24.52 7.87 -5.16
CA ASN A 286 24.23 9.30 -5.16
C ASN A 286 24.09 9.90 -6.58
N VAL A 287 23.56 9.09 -7.52
CA VAL A 287 23.26 9.52 -8.89
C VAL A 287 22.06 10.46 -8.85
N GLU A 288 22.18 11.62 -9.48
CA GLU A 288 21.08 12.60 -9.52
C GLU A 288 19.79 11.96 -10.08
N PRO A 289 18.61 12.21 -9.47
CA PRO A 289 17.36 11.55 -9.87
C PRO A 289 16.98 11.71 -11.34
N GLY A 290 17.34 12.85 -11.96
CA GLY A 290 17.04 13.14 -13.36
C GLY A 290 18.07 12.63 -14.37
N LYS A 291 19.27 12.21 -13.92
CA LYS A 291 20.35 11.81 -14.81
C LYS A 291 20.02 10.49 -15.49
N LYS A 292 20.16 10.42 -16.81
CA LYS A 292 19.91 9.18 -17.54
C LYS A 292 21.08 8.21 -17.40
N ILE A 293 20.79 6.92 -17.46
CA ILE A 293 21.80 5.85 -17.33
C ILE A 293 21.66 4.84 -18.48
N ASN A 294 22.74 4.14 -18.80
CA ASN A 294 22.67 2.94 -19.62
C ASN A 294 22.56 1.71 -18.71
N LEU A 295 21.75 0.75 -19.11
CA LEU A 295 21.61 -0.54 -18.45
C LEU A 295 22.23 -1.60 -19.35
N VAL A 296 23.20 -2.34 -18.83
CA VAL A 296 23.91 -3.39 -19.55
C VAL A 296 23.58 -4.74 -18.93
N LEU A 297 23.28 -5.75 -19.74
CA LEU A 297 22.97 -7.10 -19.30
C LEU A 297 23.30 -8.12 -20.40
N ASP A 298 23.48 -9.38 -20.03
CA ASP A 298 23.78 -10.44 -20.99
C ASP A 298 22.58 -10.75 -21.90
N LYS A 299 22.81 -10.72 -23.22
CA LYS A 299 21.82 -11.04 -24.25
C LYS A 299 21.36 -12.50 -24.23
N GLN A 300 22.15 -13.40 -23.66
CA GLN A 300 21.81 -14.82 -23.52
C GLN A 300 20.91 -15.10 -22.30
N SER A 301 20.62 -14.09 -21.49
CA SER A 301 19.76 -14.26 -20.31
C SER A 301 18.30 -14.52 -20.69
N ASP A 302 17.62 -15.37 -19.93
CA ASP A 302 16.23 -15.79 -20.18
C ASP A 302 15.24 -14.61 -20.28
N ASN A 303 15.49 -13.48 -19.60
CA ASN A 303 14.63 -12.30 -19.63
C ASN A 303 15.16 -11.14 -20.50
N TRP A 304 16.16 -11.36 -21.36
CA TRP A 304 16.66 -10.31 -22.26
C TRP A 304 15.53 -9.68 -23.08
N ASP A 305 14.71 -10.50 -23.74
CA ASP A 305 13.63 -10.02 -24.60
C ASP A 305 12.53 -9.31 -23.81
N LEU A 306 12.23 -9.77 -22.59
CA LEU A 306 11.28 -9.12 -21.70
C LEU A 306 11.74 -7.71 -21.34
N VAL A 307 12.99 -7.57 -20.89
CA VAL A 307 13.60 -6.28 -20.51
C VAL A 307 13.68 -5.36 -21.72
N LYS A 308 14.10 -5.88 -22.88
CA LYS A 308 14.27 -5.09 -24.10
C LYS A 308 12.93 -4.62 -24.68
N SER A 309 11.93 -5.48 -24.73
CA SER A 309 10.59 -5.15 -25.25
C SER A 309 9.83 -4.17 -24.35
N ASN A 310 10.22 -4.07 -23.07
CA ASN A 310 9.63 -3.16 -22.09
C ASN A 310 10.58 -2.00 -21.72
N GLN A 311 11.54 -1.65 -22.60
CA GLN A 311 12.53 -0.59 -22.35
C GLN A 311 11.89 0.72 -21.88
N GLU A 312 10.70 1.04 -22.37
CA GLU A 312 10.00 2.28 -22.06
C GLU A 312 9.65 2.41 -20.57
N HIS A 313 9.28 1.30 -19.92
CA HIS A 313 9.02 1.27 -18.48
C HIS A 313 10.30 1.59 -17.71
N PHE A 314 11.45 1.03 -18.11
CA PHE A 314 12.75 1.37 -17.52
C PHE A 314 13.15 2.83 -17.77
N THR A 315 12.85 3.38 -18.94
CA THR A 315 13.09 4.79 -19.25
C THR A 315 12.24 5.72 -18.38
N ALA A 316 10.94 5.45 -18.28
CA ALA A 316 10.02 6.29 -17.52
C ALA A 316 10.34 6.25 -16.02
N LEU A 317 10.50 5.04 -15.49
CA LEU A 317 10.51 4.77 -14.05
C LEU A 317 11.92 4.72 -13.45
N ALA A 318 12.95 4.34 -14.19
CA ALA A 318 14.33 4.24 -13.71
C ALA A 318 15.32 5.19 -14.43
N LYS A 319 14.84 5.99 -15.39
CA LYS A 319 15.65 6.88 -16.25
C LYS A 319 16.76 6.13 -17.00
N VAL A 320 16.46 4.90 -17.43
CA VAL A 320 17.33 4.14 -18.35
C VAL A 320 17.16 4.67 -19.76
N GLU A 321 18.23 5.18 -20.37
CA GLU A 321 18.22 5.66 -21.75
C GLU A 321 18.33 4.52 -22.74
N ASN A 322 19.30 3.63 -22.53
CA ASN A 322 19.55 2.50 -23.41
C ASN A 322 19.71 1.21 -22.62
N ILE A 323 19.20 0.14 -23.20
CA ILE A 323 19.43 -1.24 -22.77
C ILE A 323 20.38 -1.87 -23.79
N ILE A 324 21.59 -2.19 -23.34
CA ILE A 324 22.74 -2.56 -24.17
C ILE A 324 23.17 -4.00 -23.82
N PRO A 325 23.50 -4.85 -24.80
CA PRO A 325 24.04 -6.16 -24.52
C PRO A 325 25.41 -6.06 -23.84
N LEU A 326 25.70 -6.97 -22.92
CA LEU A 326 27.03 -7.12 -22.35
C LEU A 326 27.99 -7.63 -23.44
N GLU A 327 29.07 -6.88 -23.67
CA GLU A 327 30.14 -7.24 -24.59
C GLU A 327 31.38 -7.72 -23.80
N ASP A 328 32.25 -8.52 -24.43
CA ASP A 328 33.41 -9.14 -23.78
C ASP A 328 34.45 -8.12 -23.28
N ASP A 329 34.49 -6.93 -23.88
CA ASP A 329 35.39 -5.84 -23.52
C ASP A 329 34.79 -4.89 -22.45
N PHE A 330 33.60 -5.19 -21.94
CA PHE A 330 32.95 -4.40 -20.90
C PHE A 330 33.71 -4.45 -19.57
N ILE A 331 34.20 -3.29 -19.12
CA ILE A 331 34.95 -3.16 -17.87
C ILE A 331 33.97 -3.16 -16.68
N LYS A 332 33.75 -4.33 -16.08
CA LYS A 332 32.82 -4.53 -14.95
C LYS A 332 33.21 -3.73 -13.69
N ASP A 333 34.50 -3.51 -13.44
CA ASP A 333 35.01 -2.88 -12.20
C ASP A 333 34.55 -1.42 -12.03
N ASN A 334 34.20 -0.73 -13.12
CA ASN A 334 33.71 0.66 -13.10
C ASN A 334 32.18 0.77 -13.22
N ALA A 335 31.46 -0.34 -13.04
CA ALA A 335 30.01 -0.39 -13.16
C ALA A 335 29.33 -0.74 -11.82
N GLY A 336 28.20 -0.10 -11.56
CA GLY A 336 27.30 -0.52 -10.51
C GLY A 336 26.67 -1.85 -10.91
N THR A 337 26.85 -2.89 -10.10
CA THR A 337 26.32 -4.23 -10.37
C THR A 337 25.12 -4.51 -9.48
N LEU A 338 24.06 -5.07 -10.05
CA LEU A 338 22.91 -5.61 -9.33
C LEU A 338 22.55 -6.99 -9.89
N VAL A 339 22.01 -7.85 -9.02
CA VAL A 339 21.59 -9.20 -9.38
C VAL A 339 20.13 -9.37 -9.04
N VAL A 340 19.32 -9.70 -10.04
CA VAL A 340 17.88 -9.96 -9.89
C VAL A 340 17.57 -11.30 -10.52
N GLN A 341 16.99 -12.22 -9.76
CA GLN A 341 16.63 -13.57 -10.21
C GLN A 341 17.76 -14.28 -11.00
N LYS A 342 19.00 -14.18 -10.50
CA LYS A 342 20.24 -14.74 -11.09
C LYS A 342 20.74 -14.07 -12.38
N MET A 343 20.12 -12.96 -12.81
CA MET A 343 20.64 -12.13 -13.90
C MET A 343 21.46 -10.97 -13.35
N GLU A 344 22.64 -10.76 -13.94
CA GLU A 344 23.50 -9.62 -13.64
C GLU A 344 23.12 -8.42 -14.53
N PHE A 345 22.96 -7.26 -13.92
CA PHE A 345 22.81 -6.00 -14.62
C PHE A 345 23.90 -5.04 -14.18
N PHE A 346 24.41 -4.28 -15.13
CA PHE A 346 25.49 -3.32 -14.93
C PHE A 346 25.05 -1.92 -15.34
N ILE A 347 25.37 -0.94 -14.51
CA ILE A 347 25.16 0.49 -14.78
C ILE A 347 26.55 1.13 -14.91
N PRO A 348 26.98 1.54 -16.12
CA PRO A 348 28.28 2.19 -16.30
C PRO A 348 28.33 3.52 -15.54
N LEU A 349 29.24 3.67 -14.59
CA LEU A 349 29.27 4.84 -13.68
C LEU A 349 30.22 5.95 -14.12
N ALA A 350 31.10 5.68 -15.09
CA ALA A 350 32.21 6.55 -15.47
C ALA A 350 31.80 8.00 -15.80
N ASP A 351 30.64 8.19 -16.43
CA ASP A 351 30.11 9.51 -16.79
C ASP A 351 29.01 10.00 -15.83
N LEU A 352 28.62 9.17 -14.85
CA LEU A 352 27.47 9.41 -14.00
C LEU A 352 27.83 10.15 -12.71
N ILE A 353 29.02 9.92 -12.16
CA ILE A 353 29.42 10.43 -10.85
C ILE A 353 30.86 10.94 -10.93
N ASP A 354 31.11 12.10 -10.31
CA ASP A 354 32.48 12.55 -10.03
C ASP A 354 33.04 11.68 -8.88
N ILE A 355 33.80 10.64 -9.25
CA ILE A 355 34.35 9.65 -8.32
C ILE A 355 35.17 10.32 -7.21
N GLU A 356 35.93 11.37 -7.53
CA GLU A 356 36.81 12.03 -6.55
C GLU A 356 35.98 12.85 -5.55
N LYS A 357 34.98 13.57 -6.04
CA LYS A 357 34.02 14.28 -5.19
C LYS A 357 33.21 13.32 -4.32
N GLU A 358 32.84 12.15 -4.85
CA GLU A 358 32.10 11.13 -4.13
C GLU A 358 32.95 10.45 -3.05
N LYS A 359 34.21 10.12 -3.34
CA LYS A 359 35.19 9.68 -2.34
C LYS A 359 35.30 10.67 -1.19
N GLN A 360 35.44 11.97 -1.49
CA GLN A 360 35.51 13.01 -0.45
C GLN A 360 34.24 13.11 0.39
N ARG A 361 33.06 12.95 -0.23
CA ARG A 361 31.77 12.92 0.47
C ARG A 361 31.68 11.71 1.40
N LEU A 362 32.01 10.53 0.91
CA LEU A 362 31.99 9.28 1.68
C LEU A 362 32.98 9.34 2.85
N VAL A 363 34.19 9.86 2.67
CA VAL A 363 35.17 10.05 3.76
C VAL A 363 34.63 10.99 4.85
N LYS A 364 34.00 12.11 4.47
CA LYS A 364 33.36 13.04 5.42
C LYS A 364 32.22 12.36 6.18
N GLU A 365 31.40 11.58 5.48
CA GLU A 365 30.28 10.87 6.09
C GLU A 365 30.73 9.74 7.02
N ILE A 366 31.77 8.98 6.64
CA ILE A 366 32.43 7.98 7.49
C ILE A 366 32.92 8.66 8.77
N SER A 367 33.65 9.77 8.65
CA SER A 367 34.15 10.51 9.81
C SER A 367 33.02 11.00 10.73
N ARG A 368 31.91 11.47 10.16
CA ARG A 368 30.73 11.91 10.91
C ARG A 368 30.06 10.75 11.66
N LEU A 369 29.84 9.63 10.99
CA LEU A 369 29.21 8.43 11.55
C LEU A 369 30.10 7.77 12.61
N GLU A 370 31.42 7.70 12.41
CA GLU A 370 32.37 7.22 13.43
C GLU A 370 32.35 8.10 14.69
N GLY A 371 32.29 9.42 14.52
CA GLY A 371 32.15 10.36 15.64
C GLY A 371 30.86 10.13 16.43
N LEU A 372 29.74 9.90 15.73
CA LEU A 372 28.45 9.62 16.33
C LEU A 372 28.42 8.25 17.03
N GLU A 373 28.97 7.21 16.40
CA GLU A 373 29.12 5.88 16.99
C GLU A 373 29.91 5.95 18.29
N LYS A 374 31.06 6.66 18.28
CA LYS A 374 31.91 6.84 19.46
C LYS A 374 31.17 7.56 20.59
N SER A 375 30.39 8.59 20.28
CA SER A 375 29.59 9.33 21.26
C SER A 375 28.48 8.46 21.88
N LEU A 376 27.72 7.74 21.05
CA LEU A 376 26.65 6.85 21.49
C LEU A 376 27.18 5.66 22.30
N ALA A 377 28.28 5.05 21.86
CA ALA A 377 28.93 3.97 22.58
C ALA A 377 29.49 4.44 23.93
N ALA A 378 30.08 5.64 24.01
CA ALA A 378 30.54 6.22 25.27
C ALA A 378 29.38 6.49 26.24
N LYS A 379 28.24 6.98 25.73
CA LYS A 379 27.02 7.22 26.52
C LYS A 379 26.42 5.92 27.05
N LEU A 380 26.37 4.87 26.22
CA LEU A 380 25.88 3.54 26.59
C LEU A 380 26.85 2.74 27.46
N ASN A 381 28.14 3.08 27.50
CA ASN A 381 29.12 2.51 28.43
C ASN A 381 29.17 3.24 29.79
N ASN A 382 28.48 4.39 29.92
CA ASN A 382 28.43 5.13 31.17
C ASN A 382 27.40 4.51 32.12
N LYS A 383 27.88 3.81 33.16
CA LYS A 383 27.03 3.17 34.19
C LYS A 383 26.02 4.14 34.82
N SER A 384 26.41 5.39 35.08
CA SER A 384 25.52 6.42 35.64
C SER A 384 24.34 6.76 34.72
N PHE A 385 24.51 6.64 33.40
CA PHE A 385 23.44 6.85 32.43
C PHE A 385 22.50 5.64 32.36
N ILE A 386 23.06 4.43 32.29
CA ILE A 386 22.25 3.19 32.25
C ILE A 386 21.40 3.06 33.51
N ASP A 387 21.96 3.34 34.68
CA ASP A 387 21.28 3.12 35.96
C ASP A 387 20.23 4.20 36.29
N LYS A 388 20.30 5.39 35.64
CA LYS A 388 19.40 6.53 35.91
C LYS A 388 18.41 6.82 34.81
N ALA A 389 18.67 6.38 33.58
CA ALA A 389 17.78 6.64 32.45
C ALA A 389 16.64 5.61 32.43
N PRO A 390 15.41 6.02 32.09
CA PRO A 390 14.31 5.11 31.78
C PRO A 390 14.68 4.07 30.70
N ASP A 391 14.20 2.83 30.84
CA ASP A 391 14.51 1.72 29.93
C ASP A 391 14.17 2.03 28.47
N ASN A 392 13.07 2.75 28.22
CA ASN A 392 12.68 3.16 26.86
C ASN A 392 13.69 4.12 26.20
N ILE A 393 14.37 4.96 26.99
CA ILE A 393 15.42 5.87 26.50
C ILE A 393 16.70 5.07 26.23
N VAL A 394 17.06 4.13 27.11
CA VAL A 394 18.23 3.25 26.90
C VAL A 394 18.04 2.38 25.66
N SER A 395 16.86 1.79 25.47
CA SER A 395 16.52 1.02 24.27
C SER A 395 16.64 1.87 23.01
N LYS A 396 16.03 3.05 23.00
CA LYS A 396 16.08 3.96 21.84
C LYS A 396 17.51 4.38 21.49
N GLU A 397 18.39 4.57 22.47
CA GLU A 397 19.80 4.89 22.21
C GLU A 397 20.61 3.68 21.72
N ARG A 398 20.26 2.46 22.14
CA ARG A 398 20.81 1.22 21.56
C ARG A 398 20.40 1.04 20.10
N ASP A 399 19.10 1.21 19.80
CA ASP A 399 18.57 1.12 18.43
C ASP A 399 19.24 2.16 17.53
N LYS A 400 19.49 3.38 18.03
CA LYS A 400 20.25 4.39 17.30
C LYS A 400 21.69 3.97 17.03
N LEU A 401 22.38 3.38 18.01
CA LEU A 401 23.76 2.92 17.83
C LEU A 401 23.84 1.81 16.77
N GLU A 402 22.89 0.88 16.79
CA GLU A 402 22.79 -0.19 15.80
C GLU A 402 22.57 0.36 14.39
N ASN A 403 21.61 1.27 14.22
CA ASN A 403 21.37 1.97 12.95
C ASN A 403 22.61 2.73 12.45
N VAL A 404 23.34 3.40 13.35
CA VAL A 404 24.58 4.12 12.98
C VAL A 404 25.65 3.14 12.51
N ARG A 405 25.80 1.98 13.14
CA ARG A 405 26.76 0.94 12.75
C ARG A 405 26.42 0.32 11.40
N GLU A 406 25.15 0.01 11.16
CA GLU A 406 24.69 -0.50 9.88
C GLU A 406 24.96 0.52 8.76
N ASN A 407 24.63 1.79 8.99
CA ASN A 407 24.90 2.84 8.03
C ASN A 407 26.41 3.02 7.78
N LEU A 408 27.23 3.00 8.84
CA LEU A 408 28.68 3.07 8.70
C LEU A 408 29.24 1.91 7.88
N PHE A 409 28.74 0.70 8.08
CA PHE A 409 29.10 -0.48 7.29
C PHE A 409 28.73 -0.30 5.81
N LYS A 410 27.51 0.17 5.51
CA LYS A 410 27.05 0.45 4.14
C LYS A 410 27.93 1.51 3.46
N VAL A 411 28.21 2.63 4.15
CA VAL A 411 29.02 3.73 3.60
C VAL A 411 30.46 3.28 3.34
N ARG A 412 31.07 2.49 4.24
CA ARG A 412 32.41 1.91 4.03
C ARG A 412 32.45 0.92 2.86
N THR A 413 31.45 0.06 2.77
CA THR A 413 31.31 -0.88 1.64
C THR A 413 31.22 -0.12 0.32
N ASN A 414 30.46 0.97 0.28
CA ASN A 414 30.36 1.84 -0.88
C ASN A 414 31.69 2.53 -1.21
N TYR A 415 32.40 3.06 -0.20
CA TYR A 415 33.72 3.67 -0.39
C TYR A 415 34.73 2.70 -0.99
N ASN A 416 34.73 1.44 -0.55
CA ASN A 416 35.62 0.40 -1.07
C ASN A 416 35.36 0.05 -2.54
N LYS A 417 34.17 0.34 -3.09
CA LYS A 417 33.89 0.16 -4.53
C LYS A 417 34.66 1.14 -5.42
N PHE A 418 35.22 2.20 -4.85
CA PHE A 418 35.98 3.21 -5.57
C PHE A 418 37.51 3.12 -5.32
N MET A 419 37.95 2.21 -4.45
CA MET A 419 39.36 1.94 -4.14
C MET A 419 39.91 0.90 -5.10
#